data_AF-A0A7S3EHL7-F1
#
_entry.id   AF-A0A7S3EHL7-F1
#
_cell.length_a   1.000
_cell.length_b   1.000
_cell.length_c   1.000
_cell.angle_alpha   90.00
_cell.angle_beta   90.00
_cell.angle_gamma   90.00
#
_symmetry.space_group_name_H-M   'P 1'
#
loop_
_entity.id
_entity.type
_entity.pdbx_description
1 polymer ?
#
loop_
_entity_poly.entity_id
_entity_poly.type
_entity_poly.pdbx_seq_one_letter_code
_entity_poly.pdbx_strand_id
1 'polypeptide(L)'
;MPEEKVILPIFTKAMKDFNDEYPQFAKRGWGPSVKAETWNGRHAMFGFLFIWISAFCQGHGLIPPSSELLDLKQWGTLADLGGGQPISVQRAVILIAHVHVLMVSIAATIAPFAFQDKLLLEEGEEDDEPMGLIPLWKRGLTKEAETWNGRLAMLGILVLVGGSFGTNTPFLELTNKMFGNILF
;
A
#
# COMPACT_ATOMS: atom_id res chain seq x y z
N MET A 1 5.43 -47.18 -3.53
CA MET A 1 4.40 -46.23 -4.00
C MET A 1 5.08 -44.89 -4.12
N PRO A 2 5.21 -44.30 -5.31
CA PRO A 2 5.84 -42.99 -5.45
C PRO A 2 4.97 -41.96 -4.72
N GLU A 3 5.59 -41.18 -3.83
CA GLU A 3 4.95 -40.05 -3.16
C GLU A 3 4.39 -39.10 -4.21
N GLU A 4 3.06 -38.98 -4.25
CA GLU A 4 2.38 -37.97 -5.02
C GLU A 4 2.86 -36.61 -4.49
N LYS A 5 3.72 -35.92 -5.25
CA LYS A 5 4.11 -34.54 -4.95
C LYS A 5 2.84 -33.70 -5.04
N VAL A 6 2.18 -33.51 -3.90
CA VAL A 6 1.12 -32.51 -3.74
C VAL A 6 1.75 -31.19 -4.15
N ILE A 7 1.39 -30.69 -5.33
CA ILE A 7 1.83 -29.39 -5.81
C ILE A 7 1.08 -28.37 -4.95
N LEU A 8 1.67 -28.03 -3.81
CA LEU A 8 1.18 -26.95 -2.99
C LEU A 8 1.21 -25.66 -3.84
N PRO A 9 0.16 -24.82 -3.77
CA PRO A 9 0.21 -23.49 -4.36
C PRO A 9 1.49 -22.78 -3.93
N ILE A 10 2.12 -22.03 -4.84
CA ILE A 10 3.43 -21.39 -4.62
C ILE A 10 3.44 -20.57 -3.31
N PHE A 11 2.32 -19.91 -3.00
CA PHE A 11 2.14 -19.17 -1.76
C PHE A 11 2.20 -20.09 -0.52
N THR A 12 1.41 -21.16 -0.48
CA THR A 12 1.41 -22.13 0.63
C THR A 12 2.78 -22.78 0.82
N LYS A 13 3.51 -23.05 -0.27
CA LYS A 13 4.89 -23.51 -0.20
C LYS A 13 5.80 -22.45 0.42
N ALA A 14 5.71 -21.20 -0.03
CA ALA A 14 6.51 -20.09 0.51
C ALA A 14 6.20 -19.81 1.99
N MET A 15 4.94 -19.92 2.43
CA MET A 15 4.58 -19.84 3.85
C MET A 15 5.28 -20.95 4.65
N LYS A 16 5.23 -22.19 4.15
CA LYS A 16 5.84 -23.34 4.82
C LYS A 16 7.36 -23.20 4.90
N ASP A 17 8.01 -22.90 3.77
CA ASP A 17 9.47 -22.74 3.70
C ASP A 17 9.92 -21.59 4.66
N PHE A 18 9.17 -20.49 4.72
CA PHE A 18 9.46 -19.38 5.64
C PHE A 18 9.25 -19.72 7.12
N ASN A 19 8.22 -20.50 7.43
CA ASN A 19 7.96 -20.97 8.79
C ASN A 19 9.06 -21.91 9.29
N ASP A 20 9.59 -22.75 8.39
CA ASP A 20 10.67 -23.69 8.68
C ASP A 20 12.02 -22.97 8.87
N GLU A 21 12.32 -21.95 8.04
CA GLU A 21 13.57 -21.19 8.11
C GLU A 21 13.59 -20.12 9.22
N TYR A 22 12.45 -19.45 9.46
CA TYR A 22 12.35 -18.27 10.35
C TYR A 22 11.17 -18.34 11.33
N PRO A 23 11.11 -19.36 12.20
CA PRO A 23 9.95 -19.60 13.08
C PRO A 23 9.66 -18.46 14.06
N GLN A 24 10.69 -17.72 14.49
CA GLN A 24 10.51 -16.58 15.41
C GLN A 24 9.82 -15.38 14.75
N PHE A 25 10.01 -15.21 13.44
CA PHE A 25 9.39 -14.13 12.67
C PHE A 25 8.00 -14.54 12.18
N ALA A 26 7.87 -15.79 11.72
CA ALA A 26 6.59 -16.39 11.34
C ALA A 26 5.52 -16.27 12.43
N LYS A 27 5.88 -16.54 13.69
CA LYS A 27 4.98 -16.40 14.86
C LYS A 27 4.42 -14.99 15.06
N ARG A 28 5.06 -13.96 14.52
CA ARG A 28 4.59 -12.57 14.60
C ARG A 28 3.78 -12.16 13.37
N GLY A 29 3.54 -13.07 12.44
CA GLY A 29 2.86 -12.80 11.17
C GLY A 29 3.76 -12.12 10.14
N TRP A 30 5.09 -12.19 10.30
CA TRP A 30 6.04 -11.65 9.31
C TRP A 30 6.25 -12.61 8.15
N GLY A 31 6.67 -12.05 7.01
CA GLY A 31 6.98 -12.82 5.81
C GLY A 31 5.76 -13.05 4.92
N PRO A 32 5.76 -14.09 4.07
CA PRO A 32 4.59 -14.49 3.33
C PRO A 32 3.57 -15.08 4.31
N SER A 33 2.71 -14.23 4.87
CA SER A 33 1.61 -14.59 5.76
C SER A 33 0.30 -14.05 5.20
N VAL A 34 -0.83 -14.65 5.58
CA VAL A 34 -2.16 -14.15 5.17
C VAL A 34 -2.39 -12.78 5.81
N LYS A 35 -1.97 -12.59 7.06
CA LYS A 35 -1.98 -11.29 7.72
C LYS A 35 -1.22 -10.21 6.95
N ALA A 36 -0.01 -10.49 6.47
CA ALA A 36 0.77 -9.54 5.67
C ALA A 36 0.09 -9.24 4.33
N GLU A 37 -0.51 -10.24 3.69
CA GLU A 37 -1.30 -10.04 2.47
C GLU A 37 -2.48 -9.09 2.71
N THR A 38 -3.26 -9.30 3.78
CA THR A 38 -4.41 -8.45 4.10
C THR A 38 -3.97 -7.02 4.41
N TRP A 39 -2.93 -6.84 5.24
CA TRP A 39 -2.42 -5.50 5.56
C TRP A 39 -1.86 -4.77 4.34
N ASN A 40 -1.10 -5.45 3.48
CA ASN A 40 -0.61 -4.86 2.23
C ASN A 40 -1.76 -4.54 1.26
N GLY A 41 -2.77 -5.40 1.18
CA GLY A 41 -4.00 -5.15 0.43
C GLY A 41 -4.73 -3.89 0.90
N ARG A 42 -4.87 -3.69 2.22
CA ARG A 42 -5.45 -2.48 2.82
C ARG A 42 -4.65 -1.23 2.46
N HIS A 43 -3.33 -1.28 2.57
CA HIS A 43 -2.45 -0.17 2.17
C HIS A 43 -2.56 0.13 0.68
N ALA A 44 -2.64 -0.90 -0.18
CA ALA A 44 -2.80 -0.71 -1.63
C ALA A 44 -4.15 -0.09 -1.97
N MET A 45 -5.24 -0.53 -1.35
CA MET A 45 -6.58 0.06 -1.54
C MET A 45 -6.61 1.52 -1.09
N PHE A 46 -6.06 1.82 0.09
CA PHE A 46 -5.96 3.20 0.58
C PHE A 46 -5.05 4.06 -0.30
N GLY A 47 -3.91 3.52 -0.75
CA GLY A 47 -2.98 4.20 -1.65
C GLY A 47 -3.63 4.58 -2.98
N PHE A 48 -4.44 3.67 -3.55
CA PHE A 48 -5.22 3.96 -4.76
C PHE A 48 -6.20 5.13 -4.57
N LEU A 49 -6.92 5.15 -3.45
CA LEU A 49 -7.81 6.25 -3.11
C LEU A 49 -7.04 7.58 -2.99
N PHE A 50 -5.89 7.56 -2.33
CA PHE A 50 -5.06 8.74 -2.13
C PHE A 50 -4.50 9.29 -3.45
N ILE A 51 -4.16 8.41 -4.39
CA ILE A 51 -3.76 8.78 -5.76
C ILE A 51 -4.91 9.49 -6.47
N TRP A 52 -6.14 8.97 -6.40
CA TRP A 52 -7.30 9.59 -7.04
C TRP A 52 -7.62 10.96 -6.45
N ILE A 53 -7.62 11.08 -5.12
CA ILE A 53 -7.84 12.37 -4.44
C ILE A 53 -6.75 13.36 -4.83
N SER A 54 -5.49 12.95 -4.84
CA SER A 54 -4.37 13.82 -5.22
C SER A 54 -4.48 14.28 -6.68
N ALA A 55 -4.84 13.37 -7.59
CA ALA A 55 -5.08 13.68 -9.00
C ALA A 55 -6.21 14.69 -9.17
N PHE A 56 -7.35 14.46 -8.50
CA PHE A 56 -8.50 15.36 -8.54
C PHE A 56 -8.15 16.75 -7.96
N CYS A 57 -7.51 16.80 -6.80
CA CYS A 57 -7.12 18.05 -6.17
C CYS A 57 -6.12 18.84 -7.02
N GLN A 58 -5.17 18.16 -7.67
CA GLN A 58 -4.25 18.79 -8.61
C GLN A 58 -4.98 19.33 -9.85
N GLY A 59 -5.90 18.55 -10.39
CA GLY A 59 -6.67 18.88 -11.58
C GLY A 59 -7.56 20.09 -11.45
N HIS A 60 -8.21 20.22 -10.30
CA HIS A 60 -9.15 21.29 -10.00
C HIS A 60 -8.51 22.50 -9.29
N GLY A 61 -7.18 22.54 -9.16
CA GLY A 61 -6.47 23.67 -8.53
C GLY A 61 -6.74 23.82 -7.03
N LEU A 62 -7.13 22.75 -6.33
CA LEU A 62 -7.34 22.75 -4.88
C LEU A 62 -6.02 22.72 -4.09
N ILE A 63 -4.94 22.27 -4.73
CA ILE A 63 -3.59 22.35 -4.20
C ILE A 63 -2.78 23.40 -4.96
N PRO A 64 -1.82 24.08 -4.29
CA PRO A 64 -0.96 25.04 -4.94
C PRO A 64 -0.22 24.45 -6.15
N PRO A 65 0.06 25.25 -7.18
CA PRO A 65 0.77 24.78 -8.36
C PRO A 65 2.21 24.39 -8.03
N SER A 66 2.78 23.51 -8.85
CA SER A 66 4.17 23.04 -8.71
C SER A 66 5.22 24.14 -8.88
N SER A 67 4.85 25.29 -9.44
CA SER A 67 5.72 26.45 -9.67
C SER A 67 6.00 27.25 -8.41
N GLU A 68 5.20 27.10 -7.35
CA GLU A 68 5.41 27.79 -6.09
C GLU A 68 6.43 27.03 -5.23
N LEU A 69 7.49 27.71 -4.81
CA LEU A 69 8.61 27.14 -4.08
C LEU A 69 8.58 27.54 -2.61
N LEU A 70 9.04 26.66 -1.72
CA LEU A 70 9.19 26.97 -0.31
C LEU A 70 10.38 27.91 -0.05
N ASP A 71 10.25 28.77 0.97
CA ASP A 71 11.33 29.66 1.38
C ASP A 71 12.36 28.91 2.25
N LEU A 72 13.59 28.80 1.75
CA LEU A 72 14.72 28.21 2.47
C LEU A 72 15.09 29.00 3.73
N LYS A 73 14.80 30.30 3.82
CA LYS A 73 15.07 31.06 5.04
C LYS A 73 14.16 30.64 6.19
N GLN A 74 12.94 30.22 5.89
CA GLN A 74 11.97 29.76 6.88
C GLN A 74 12.18 28.29 7.23
N TRP A 75 12.42 27.43 6.23
CA TRP A 75 12.43 25.97 6.38
C TRP A 75 13.82 25.35 6.45
N GLY A 76 14.87 26.12 6.12
CA GLY A 76 16.25 25.66 6.17
C GLY A 76 16.52 24.47 5.23
N THR A 77 17.44 23.61 5.65
CA THR A 77 17.88 22.44 4.88
C THR A 77 16.80 21.36 4.71
N LEU A 78 15.70 21.43 5.47
CA LEU A 78 14.59 20.47 5.35
C LEU A 78 13.80 20.61 4.05
N ALA A 79 13.78 21.82 3.48
CA ALA A 79 13.13 22.07 2.20
C ALA A 79 14.10 21.95 1.02
N ASP A 80 15.38 21.67 1.24
CA ASP A 80 16.40 21.62 0.17
C ASP A 80 16.45 20.25 -0.51
N LEU A 81 16.34 20.24 -1.84
CA LEU A 81 16.58 19.07 -2.69
C LEU A 81 18.07 18.82 -2.93
N GLY A 82 18.92 19.73 -2.46
CA GLY A 82 20.37 19.74 -2.63
C GLY A 82 20.80 20.93 -3.47
N GLY A 83 21.88 21.59 -3.04
CA GLY A 83 22.44 22.75 -3.74
C GLY A 83 21.62 24.04 -3.58
N GLY A 84 20.80 24.15 -2.53
CA GLY A 84 19.97 25.33 -2.26
C GLY A 84 18.75 25.44 -3.17
N GLN A 85 18.23 24.31 -3.67
CA GLN A 85 17.03 24.24 -4.49
C GLN A 85 15.84 23.79 -3.63
N PRO A 86 14.87 24.67 -3.32
CA PRO A 86 13.74 24.30 -2.49
C PRO A 86 12.78 23.33 -3.18
N ILE A 87 12.12 22.48 -2.41
CA ILE A 87 10.94 21.72 -2.86
C ILE A 87 9.78 22.67 -3.18
N SER A 88 8.91 22.25 -4.09
CA SER A 88 7.66 22.97 -4.34
C SER A 88 6.68 22.83 -3.17
N VAL A 89 5.86 23.86 -2.98
CA VAL A 89 4.78 23.86 -1.97
C VAL A 89 3.84 22.68 -2.20
N GLN A 90 3.52 22.37 -3.45
CA GLN A 90 2.70 21.20 -3.81
C GLN A 90 3.29 19.88 -3.28
N ARG A 91 4.61 19.65 -3.46
CA ARG A 91 5.28 18.45 -2.96
C ARG A 91 5.25 18.40 -1.43
N ALA A 92 5.45 19.54 -0.78
CA ALA A 92 5.39 19.64 0.68
C ALA A 92 3.99 19.33 1.23
N VAL A 93 2.93 19.86 0.61
CA VAL A 93 1.54 19.57 1.01
C VAL A 93 1.23 18.08 0.90
N ILE A 94 1.59 17.44 -0.22
CA ILE A 94 1.37 16.01 -0.41
C ILE A 94 2.20 15.20 0.59
N LEU A 95 3.47 15.56 0.81
CA LEU A 95 4.35 14.88 1.77
C LEU A 95 3.77 14.95 3.19
N ILE A 96 3.38 16.14 3.64
CA ILE A 96 2.80 16.33 4.96
C ILE A 96 1.49 15.55 5.11
N ALA A 97 0.66 15.48 4.06
CA ALA A 97 -0.55 14.67 4.10
C ALA A 97 -0.24 13.17 4.29
N HIS A 98 0.81 12.63 3.64
CA HIS A 98 1.26 11.26 3.90
C HIS A 98 1.81 11.07 5.33
N VAL A 99 2.54 12.05 5.86
CA VAL A 99 3.04 12.04 7.24
C VAL A 99 1.88 11.99 8.25
N HIS A 100 0.79 12.73 8.02
CA HIS A 100 -0.39 12.68 8.90
C HIS A 100 -0.98 11.26 8.96
N VAL A 101 -1.18 10.63 7.81
CA VAL A 101 -1.70 9.26 7.76
C VAL A 101 -0.73 8.29 8.44
N LEU A 102 0.57 8.41 8.17
CA LEU A 102 1.59 7.58 8.79
C LEU A 102 1.61 7.70 10.31
N MET A 103 1.51 8.91 10.86
CA MET A 103 1.51 9.14 12.31
C MET A 103 0.29 8.52 12.98
N VAL A 104 -0.88 8.60 12.35
CA VAL A 104 -2.10 7.92 12.84
C VAL A 104 -1.95 6.41 12.78
N SER A 105 -1.37 5.87 11.69
CA SER A 105 -1.07 4.44 11.57
C SER A 105 -0.09 3.96 12.64
N ILE A 106 0.98 4.71 12.92
CA ILE A 106 1.95 4.37 13.98
C ILE A 106 1.28 4.40 15.37
N ALA A 107 0.40 5.39 15.63
CA ALA A 107 -0.34 5.41 16.88
C ALA A 107 -1.24 4.16 17.04
N ALA A 108 -1.90 3.74 15.95
CA ALA A 108 -2.73 2.55 15.93
C ALA A 108 -1.93 1.25 16.09
N THR A 109 -0.65 1.20 15.70
CA THR A 109 0.19 0.01 15.89
C THR A 109 0.77 -0.09 17.30
N ILE A 110 1.10 1.04 17.94
CA ILE A 110 1.67 1.07 19.30
C ILE A 110 0.59 0.87 20.37
N ALA A 111 -0.59 1.47 20.19
CA ALA A 111 -1.69 1.40 21.15
C ALA A 111 -3.02 1.02 20.47
N PRO A 112 -3.14 -0.22 19.95
CA PRO A 112 -4.37 -0.68 19.35
C PRO A 112 -5.48 -0.83 20.40
N PHE A 113 -6.71 -0.45 20.04
CA PHE A 113 -7.88 -0.77 20.86
C PHE A 113 -8.16 -2.28 20.82
N ALA A 114 -8.82 -2.81 21.86
CA ALA A 114 -9.08 -4.25 21.97
C ALA A 114 -9.95 -4.83 20.84
N PHE A 115 -10.73 -3.99 20.15
CA PHE A 115 -11.57 -4.39 19.02
C PHE A 115 -10.90 -4.19 17.65
N GLN A 116 -9.72 -3.57 17.62
CA GLN A 116 -9.00 -3.31 16.37
C GLN A 116 -8.13 -4.49 16.00
N ASP A 117 -7.97 -4.69 14.69
CA ASP A 117 -7.01 -5.64 14.17
C ASP A 117 -5.58 -5.19 14.49
N LYS A 118 -4.76 -6.10 14.99
CA LYS A 118 -3.38 -5.84 15.39
C LYS A 118 -2.46 -6.07 14.21
N LEU A 119 -1.39 -5.28 14.11
CA LEU A 119 -0.43 -5.43 13.02
C LEU A 119 0.30 -6.79 13.08
N LEU A 120 0.72 -7.20 14.28
CA LEU A 120 1.39 -8.48 14.53
C LEU A 120 0.41 -9.49 15.10
N LEU A 121 0.69 -10.78 14.90
CA LEU A 121 0.00 -11.85 15.62
C LEU A 121 0.37 -11.80 17.11
N GLU A 122 -0.61 -12.07 17.97
CA GLU A 122 -0.35 -12.26 19.40
C GLU A 122 0.36 -13.59 19.66
N GLU A 123 1.01 -13.71 20.82
CA GLU A 123 1.69 -14.95 21.19
C GLU A 123 0.68 -16.10 21.35
N GLY A 124 0.65 -17.01 20.36
CA GLY A 124 -0.26 -18.15 20.31
C GLY A 124 -1.44 -18.01 19.35
N GLU A 125 -1.57 -16.88 18.64
CA GLU A 125 -2.53 -16.70 17.54
C GLU A 125 -1.99 -17.39 16.28
N GLU A 126 -2.76 -18.32 15.71
CA GLU A 126 -2.44 -18.92 14.40
C GLU A 126 -2.84 -17.96 13.27
N ASP A 127 -2.04 -17.93 12.19
CA ASP A 127 -2.37 -17.14 11.00
C ASP A 127 -3.63 -17.70 10.32
N ASP A 128 -4.40 -16.83 9.68
CA ASP A 128 -5.60 -17.24 8.93
C ASP A 128 -5.23 -18.23 7.81
N GLU A 129 -6.12 -19.16 7.47
CA GLU A 129 -5.86 -20.12 6.39
C GLU A 129 -5.72 -19.41 5.03
N PRO A 130 -4.76 -19.82 4.17
CA PRO A 130 -4.56 -19.22 2.87
C PRO A 130 -5.77 -19.44 1.96
N MET A 131 -6.40 -18.35 1.52
CA MET A 131 -7.64 -18.35 0.71
C MET A 131 -7.46 -18.82 -0.75
N GLY A 132 -6.37 -19.52 -1.08
CA GLY A 132 -6.03 -19.95 -2.44
C GLY A 132 -5.74 -18.80 -3.41
N LEU A 133 -5.57 -19.11 -4.71
CA LEU A 133 -5.28 -18.12 -5.75
C LEU A 133 -6.50 -17.22 -6.05
N ILE A 134 -7.70 -17.80 -6.03
CA ILE A 134 -8.97 -17.12 -6.25
C ILE A 134 -9.80 -17.30 -4.97
N PRO A 135 -9.98 -16.26 -4.14
CA PRO A 135 -10.87 -16.33 -3.00
C PRO A 135 -12.31 -16.56 -3.47
N LEU A 136 -13.11 -17.22 -2.63
CA LEU A 136 -14.52 -17.47 -2.92
C LEU A 136 -15.26 -16.14 -3.08
N TRP A 137 -15.99 -15.97 -4.18
CA TRP A 137 -16.76 -14.76 -4.43
C TRP A 137 -17.96 -14.70 -3.47
N LYS A 138 -17.75 -14.07 -2.31
CA LYS A 138 -18.81 -13.71 -1.37
C LYS A 138 -19.12 -12.22 -1.52
N ARG A 139 -20.40 -11.90 -1.67
CA ARG A 139 -20.87 -10.51 -1.74
C ARG A 139 -21.09 -10.00 -0.31
N GLY A 140 -20.53 -8.85 0.03
CA GLY A 140 -20.68 -8.20 1.34
C GLY A 140 -19.38 -7.59 1.87
N LEU A 141 -19.43 -7.03 3.08
CA LEU A 141 -18.27 -6.58 3.83
C LEU A 141 -17.61 -7.78 4.54
N THR A 142 -17.08 -8.74 3.77
CA THR A 142 -16.43 -9.95 4.30
C THR A 142 -14.92 -9.94 4.05
N LYS A 143 -14.16 -10.75 4.80
CA LYS A 143 -12.70 -10.88 4.65
C LYS A 143 -12.29 -11.30 3.23
N GLU A 144 -13.11 -12.11 2.56
CA GLU A 144 -12.84 -12.56 1.19
C GLU A 144 -12.98 -11.42 0.18
N ALA A 145 -13.99 -10.56 0.33
CA ALA A 145 -14.16 -9.38 -0.52
C ALA A 145 -13.03 -8.36 -0.31
N GLU A 146 -12.59 -8.19 0.94
CA GLU A 146 -11.42 -7.38 1.28
C GLU A 146 -10.15 -7.91 0.60
N THR A 147 -9.91 -9.22 0.66
CA THR A 147 -8.74 -9.85 0.03
C THR A 147 -8.79 -9.72 -1.49
N TRP A 148 -9.96 -9.89 -2.10
CA TRP A 148 -10.14 -9.73 -3.54
C TRP A 148 -9.81 -8.30 -4.00
N ASN A 149 -10.40 -7.30 -3.34
CA ASN A 149 -10.14 -5.89 -3.64
C ASN A 149 -8.69 -5.51 -3.33
N GLY A 150 -8.12 -6.02 -2.25
CA GLY A 150 -6.73 -5.83 -1.87
C GLY A 150 -5.76 -6.36 -2.92
N ARG A 151 -5.96 -7.59 -3.41
CA ARG A 151 -5.17 -8.19 -4.49
C ARG A 151 -5.30 -7.41 -5.79
N LEU A 152 -6.52 -7.01 -6.16
CA LEU A 152 -6.76 -6.20 -7.35
C LEU A 152 -6.09 -4.83 -7.26
N ALA A 153 -6.12 -4.20 -6.08
CA ALA A 153 -5.41 -2.95 -5.82
C ALA A 153 -3.88 -3.15 -5.89
N MET A 154 -3.33 -4.20 -5.30
CA MET A 154 -1.88 -4.48 -5.40
C MET A 154 -1.46 -4.70 -6.86
N LEU A 155 -2.24 -5.45 -7.64
CA LEU A 155 -2.00 -5.64 -9.07
C LEU A 155 -2.13 -4.31 -9.84
N GLY A 156 -3.14 -3.50 -9.52
CA GLY A 156 -3.35 -2.21 -10.17
C GLY A 156 -2.17 -1.25 -9.97
N ILE A 157 -1.56 -1.22 -8.78
CA ILE A 157 -0.37 -0.39 -8.51
C ILE A 157 0.79 -0.88 -9.37
N LEU A 158 1.01 -2.21 -9.46
CA LEU A 158 2.06 -2.77 -10.31
C LEU A 158 1.86 -2.43 -11.78
N VAL A 159 0.63 -2.48 -12.28
CA VAL A 159 0.30 -2.08 -13.66
C VAL A 159 0.54 -0.60 -13.89
N LEU A 160 0.17 0.27 -12.95
CA LEU A 160 0.44 1.71 -13.03
C LEU A 160 1.94 2.02 -13.04
N VAL A 161 2.70 1.36 -12.16
CA VAL A 161 4.17 1.47 -12.13
C VAL A 161 4.77 1.01 -13.46
N GLY A 162 4.43 -0.20 -13.91
CA GLY A 162 4.93 -0.75 -15.18
C GLY A 162 4.54 0.10 -16.39
N GLY A 163 3.31 0.62 -16.40
CA GLY A 163 2.83 1.54 -17.45
C GLY A 163 3.55 2.88 -17.43
N SER A 164 3.82 3.44 -16.24
CA SER A 164 4.54 4.72 -16.11
C SER A 164 5.97 4.57 -16.60
N PHE A 165 6.66 3.49 -16.24
CA PHE A 165 7.99 3.17 -16.77
C PHE A 165 7.98 2.94 -18.28
N GLY A 166 7.02 2.19 -18.81
CA GLY A 166 6.95 1.87 -20.25
C GLY A 166 6.62 3.09 -21.12
N THR A 167 5.79 4.01 -20.62
CA THR A 167 5.34 5.19 -21.38
C THR A 167 6.11 6.47 -21.07
N ASN A 168 6.99 6.46 -20.06
CA ASN A 168 7.65 7.65 -19.50
C ASN A 168 6.67 8.78 -19.11
N THR A 169 5.43 8.41 -18.77
CA THR A 169 4.41 9.39 -18.31
C THR A 169 4.36 9.42 -16.79
N PRO A 170 4.19 10.62 -16.18
CA PRO A 170 3.99 10.74 -14.75
C PRO A 170 2.80 9.91 -14.26
N PHE A 171 2.94 9.34 -13.06
CA PHE A 171 1.97 8.41 -12.47
C PHE A 171 0.52 8.94 -12.45
N LEU A 172 0.36 10.23 -12.16
CA LEU A 172 -0.95 10.90 -12.09
C LEU A 172 -1.55 11.12 -13.49
N GLU A 173 -0.74 11.40 -14.49
CA GLU A 173 -1.21 11.54 -15.88
C GLU A 173 -1.64 10.20 -16.46
N LEU A 174 -0.89 9.13 -16.19
CA LEU A 174 -1.29 7.79 -16.61
C LEU A 174 -2.62 7.37 -15.96
N THR A 175 -2.76 7.67 -14.66
CA THR A 175 -4.01 7.43 -13.94
C THR A 175 -5.16 8.19 -14.59
N ASN A 176 -4.98 9.49 -14.87
CA ASN A 176 -6.00 10.29 -15.54
C ASN A 176 -6.39 9.75 -16.92
N LYS A 177 -5.41 9.33 -17.73
CA LYS A 177 -5.64 8.68 -19.03
C LYS A 177 -6.44 7.38 -18.89
N MET A 178 -6.14 6.57 -17.88
CA MET A 178 -6.91 5.34 -17.60
C MET A 178 -8.37 5.60 -17.24
N PHE A 179 -8.67 6.75 -16.63
CA PHE A 179 -10.02 7.20 -16.31
C PHE A 179 -10.68 8.06 -17.39
N GLY A 180 -10.07 8.15 -18.58
CA GLY A 180 -10.64 8.92 -19.69
C GLY A 180 -10.57 10.44 -19.51
N ASN A 181 -9.56 10.95 -18.81
CA ASN A 181 -9.31 12.36 -18.53
C ASN A 181 -10.41 13.04 -17.69
N ILE A 182 -11.07 12.30 -16.80
CA ILE A 182 -12.09 12.85 -15.90
C ILE A 182 -11.47 13.62 -14.73
N LEU A 183 -10.21 13.34 -14.36
CA LEU A 183 -9.57 13.93 -13.19
C LEU A 183 -8.95 15.30 -13.50
N PHE A 184 -8.52 15.54 -14.75
CA PHE A 184 -8.12 16.84 -15.33
C PHE A 184 -7.88 16.82 -16.84
#